data_AF-A0A1X1WL70-F1
#
_entry.id   AF-A0A1X1WL70-F1
#
_cell.length_a   1.000
_cell.length_b   1.000
_cell.length_c   1.000
_cell.angle_alpha   90.00
_cell.angle_beta   90.00
_cell.angle_gamma   90.00
#
_symmetry.space_group_name_H-M   'P 1'
#
loop_
_entity.id
_entity.type
_entity.pdbx_description
1 polymer ?
#
loop_
_entity_poly.entity_id
_entity_poly.type
_entity_poly.pdbx_seq_one_letter_code
_entity_poly.pdbx_strand_id
1 'polypeptide(L)'
;MVVTVLSGCLGRVARVRVTLCYAAVVAAVTTVMVDMTPRVQAAVIRHMSTNLHNLSHGRIGTLVGSAFVVDAGPLYLWLPGLICLLAAAELAWGSRALAIAAALGHIGASLLVAAGLTVAVTFGWIARSVARDPDVGMSYVAMAVLGMLTGAMPARWRAAWAVWWIIVAAVVVAGGPDFTDVGHLLALVLGMMASVRFGKARAWTTPMVVLLAVGAAFGFLVLANDAVSMVSCVAWGAFGALVCLGLARLRAPAASELVR
;
A
#
# COMPACT_ATOMS: atom_id res chain seq x y z
N MET A 1 10.45 37.42 -8.20
CA MET A 1 10.56 36.44 -7.09
C MET A 1 9.23 35.73 -6.83
N VAL A 2 8.12 36.44 -6.58
CA VAL A 2 6.79 35.83 -6.33
C VAL A 2 6.27 34.97 -7.49
N VAL A 3 6.37 35.43 -8.74
CA VAL A 3 5.93 34.67 -9.93
C VAL A 3 6.77 33.38 -10.12
N THR A 4 8.07 33.43 -9.85
CA THR A 4 8.97 32.25 -9.95
C THR A 4 8.68 31.22 -8.85
N VAL A 5 8.35 31.68 -7.64
CA VAL A 5 7.94 30.82 -6.52
C VAL A 5 6.57 30.19 -6.80
N LEU A 6 5.60 30.96 -7.27
CA LEU A 6 4.26 30.47 -7.64
C LEU A 6 4.32 29.45 -8.78
N SER A 7 5.08 29.70 -9.84
CA SER A 7 5.30 28.75 -10.93
C SER A 7 6.04 27.49 -10.46
N GLY A 8 6.98 27.63 -9.52
CA GLY A 8 7.68 26.50 -8.89
C GLY A 8 6.78 25.66 -7.97
N CYS A 9 5.79 26.28 -7.32
CA CYS A 9 4.79 25.60 -6.51
C CYS A 9 3.74 24.91 -7.39
N LEU A 10 3.19 25.59 -8.40
CA LEU A 10 2.27 24.97 -9.38
C LEU A 10 2.92 23.79 -10.09
N GLY A 11 4.19 23.91 -10.51
CA GLY A 11 4.93 22.82 -11.12
C GLY A 11 5.25 21.66 -10.17
N ARG A 12 5.19 21.86 -8.84
CA ARG A 12 5.28 20.78 -7.85
C ARG A 12 3.92 20.14 -7.59
N VAL A 13 2.87 20.94 -7.44
CA VAL A 13 1.48 20.48 -7.28
C VAL A 13 1.04 19.64 -8.48
N ALA A 14 1.35 20.08 -9.70
CA ALA A 14 1.04 19.34 -10.93
C ALA A 14 1.71 17.96 -11.01
N ARG A 15 2.82 17.74 -10.28
CA ARG A 15 3.57 16.48 -10.26
C ARG A 15 3.01 15.45 -9.29
N VAL A 16 2.14 15.86 -8.36
CA VAL A 16 1.48 14.96 -7.38
C VAL A 16 -0.05 15.03 -7.50
N ARG A 17 -0.56 15.30 -8.70
CA ARG A 17 -1.98 15.56 -8.94
C ARG A 17 -2.87 14.37 -8.62
N VAL A 18 -2.45 13.14 -8.93
CA VAL A 18 -3.25 11.95 -8.63
C VAL A 18 -3.31 11.72 -7.13
N THR A 19 -2.19 11.92 -6.43
CA THR A 19 -2.13 11.89 -4.96
C THR A 19 -3.11 12.89 -4.35
N LEU A 20 -3.07 14.15 -4.79
CA LEU A 20 -3.95 15.20 -4.25
C LEU A 20 -5.42 14.95 -4.59
N CYS A 21 -5.75 14.51 -5.80
CA CYS A 21 -7.12 14.16 -6.16
C CYS A 21 -7.65 12.99 -5.33
N TYR A 22 -6.89 11.91 -5.20
CA TYR A 22 -7.29 10.75 -4.41
C TYR A 22 -7.47 11.13 -2.93
N ALA A 23 -6.49 11.84 -2.35
CA ALA A 23 -6.57 12.30 -0.97
C ALA A 23 -7.76 13.24 -0.73
N ALA A 24 -8.07 14.14 -1.67
CA ALA A 24 -9.21 15.04 -1.56
C ALA A 24 -10.55 14.28 -1.59
N VAL A 25 -10.70 13.31 -2.50
CA VAL A 25 -11.92 12.49 -2.57
C VAL A 25 -12.08 11.66 -1.30
N VAL A 26 -11.03 10.97 -0.88
CA VAL A 26 -11.03 10.18 0.36
C VAL A 26 -11.37 11.08 1.56
N ALA A 27 -10.73 12.25 1.68
CA ALA A 27 -11.01 13.17 2.78
C ALA A 27 -12.45 13.67 2.78
N ALA A 28 -13.00 14.01 1.60
CA ALA A 28 -14.38 14.43 1.46
C ALA A 28 -15.35 13.30 1.88
N VAL A 29 -15.13 12.08 1.39
CA VAL A 29 -15.95 10.90 1.76
C VAL A 29 -15.89 10.64 3.27
N THR A 30 -14.68 10.60 3.85
CA THR A 30 -14.53 10.40 5.30
C THR A 30 -15.21 11.52 6.09
N THR A 31 -15.09 12.78 5.67
CA THR A 31 -15.70 13.93 6.36
C THR A 31 -17.23 13.82 6.36
N VAL A 32 -17.82 13.51 5.20
CA VAL A 32 -19.26 13.31 5.08
C VAL A 32 -19.73 12.12 5.93
N MET A 33 -18.92 11.06 6.04
CA MET A 33 -19.23 9.91 6.89
C MET A 33 -19.20 10.24 8.38
N VAL A 34 -18.32 11.14 8.84
CA VAL A 34 -18.22 11.53 10.27
C VAL A 34 -19.54 12.11 10.79
N ASP A 35 -20.28 12.83 9.96
CA ASP A 35 -21.57 13.42 10.32
C ASP A 35 -22.74 12.40 10.32
N MET A 36 -22.50 11.17 9.86
CA MET A 36 -23.53 10.13 9.79
C MET A 36 -23.68 9.37 11.10
N THR A 37 -24.89 8.87 11.37
CA THR A 37 -25.10 7.92 12.48
C THR A 37 -24.35 6.60 12.22
N PRO A 38 -23.96 5.84 13.26
CA PRO A 38 -23.25 4.55 13.10
C PRO A 38 -24.01 3.55 12.21
N ARG A 39 -25.35 3.56 12.25
CA ARG A 39 -26.17 2.69 11.38
C ARG A 39 -26.01 3.05 9.90
N VAL A 40 -25.96 4.33 9.58
CA VAL A 40 -25.80 4.83 8.21
C VAL A 40 -24.37 4.60 7.73
N GLN A 41 -23.35 4.86 8.55
CA GLN A 41 -21.95 4.54 8.23
C GLN A 41 -21.79 3.06 7.89
N ALA A 42 -22.30 2.16 8.75
CA ALA A 42 -22.26 0.73 8.51
C ALA A 42 -23.02 0.33 7.24
N ALA A 43 -24.11 1.03 6.89
CA ALA A 43 -24.81 0.80 5.63
C ALA A 43 -23.98 1.21 4.43
N VAL A 44 -23.31 2.38 4.45
CA VAL A 44 -22.40 2.83 3.39
C VAL A 44 -21.26 1.83 3.20
N ILE A 45 -20.61 1.43 4.29
CA ILE A 45 -19.53 0.43 4.28
C ILE A 45 -20.01 -0.88 3.64
N ARG A 46 -21.15 -1.42 4.08
CA ARG A 46 -21.71 -2.65 3.50
C ARG A 46 -22.01 -2.52 2.00
N HIS A 47 -22.51 -1.39 1.54
CA HIS A 47 -22.83 -1.18 0.13
C HIS A 47 -21.61 -0.99 -0.75
N MET A 48 -20.57 -0.34 -0.22
CA MET A 48 -19.35 -0.03 -0.97
C MET A 48 -18.29 -1.13 -0.88
N SER A 49 -18.47 -2.11 0.01
CA SER A 49 -17.50 -3.18 0.23
C SER A 49 -17.29 -4.09 -0.97
N THR A 50 -16.05 -4.53 -1.17
CA THR A 50 -15.67 -5.54 -2.15
C THR A 50 -15.84 -6.97 -1.63
N ASN A 51 -16.72 -7.18 -0.65
CA ASN A 51 -16.99 -8.50 -0.07
C ASN A 51 -17.65 -9.48 -1.06
N LEU A 52 -17.60 -10.77 -0.73
CA LEU A 52 -18.14 -11.84 -1.59
C LEU A 52 -19.64 -11.66 -1.87
N HIS A 53 -20.41 -11.20 -0.89
CA HIS A 53 -21.83 -10.97 -1.06
C HIS A 53 -22.09 -9.93 -2.16
N ASN A 54 -21.36 -8.81 -2.16
CA ASN A 54 -21.48 -7.78 -3.19
C ASN A 54 -21.03 -8.29 -4.56
N LEU A 55 -19.87 -8.93 -4.63
CA LEU A 55 -19.31 -9.44 -5.88
C LEU A 55 -20.18 -10.53 -6.52
N SER A 56 -20.69 -11.47 -5.72
CA SER A 56 -21.59 -12.54 -6.21
C SER A 56 -22.93 -12.02 -6.73
N HIS A 57 -23.36 -10.82 -6.30
CA HIS A 57 -24.57 -10.15 -6.78
C HIS A 57 -24.28 -9.16 -7.93
N GLY A 58 -23.11 -9.25 -8.56
CA GLY A 58 -22.76 -8.44 -9.72
C GLY A 58 -22.45 -6.97 -9.42
N ARG A 59 -22.22 -6.59 -8.15
CA ARG A 59 -21.89 -5.20 -7.77
C ARG A 59 -20.42 -4.88 -8.06
N ILE A 60 -19.97 -5.02 -9.31
CA ILE A 60 -18.58 -4.83 -9.73
C ILE A 60 -18.03 -3.42 -9.45
N GLY A 61 -18.91 -2.42 -9.34
CA GLY A 61 -18.51 -1.05 -9.00
C GLY A 61 -17.84 -0.93 -7.63
N THR A 62 -18.07 -1.89 -6.72
CA THR A 62 -17.40 -1.91 -5.41
C THR A 62 -15.91 -2.20 -5.51
N LEU A 63 -15.39 -2.74 -6.62
CA LEU A 63 -13.96 -2.90 -6.87
C LEU A 63 -13.21 -1.57 -6.98
N VAL A 64 -13.93 -0.48 -7.26
CA VAL A 64 -13.36 0.87 -7.36
C VAL A 64 -13.85 1.73 -6.20
N GLY A 65 -15.14 1.66 -5.87
CA GLY A 65 -15.75 2.48 -4.83
C GLY A 65 -15.17 2.20 -3.44
N SER A 66 -14.81 0.95 -3.14
CA SER A 66 -14.28 0.57 -1.82
C SER A 66 -12.97 1.27 -1.49
N ALA A 67 -12.16 1.63 -2.49
CA ALA A 67 -10.92 2.39 -2.31
C ALA A 67 -11.11 3.76 -1.65
N PHE A 68 -12.33 4.32 -1.69
CA PHE A 68 -12.64 5.66 -1.24
C PHE A 68 -13.41 5.71 0.09
N VAL A 69 -13.97 4.58 0.52
CA VAL A 69 -14.68 4.46 1.80
C VAL A 69 -13.72 3.91 2.83
N VAL A 70 -13.39 4.71 3.84
CA VAL A 70 -12.39 4.34 4.84
C VAL A 70 -13.07 4.12 6.18
N ASP A 71 -12.98 2.89 6.69
CA ASP A 71 -13.32 2.54 8.07
C ASP A 71 -12.04 2.46 8.90
N ALA A 72 -11.34 3.60 8.96
CA ALA A 72 -10.18 3.79 9.81
C ALA A 72 -10.51 4.96 10.74
N GLY A 73 -9.84 5.01 11.90
CA GLY A 73 -10.03 6.07 12.89
C GLY A 73 -9.80 7.48 12.34
N PRO A 74 -9.62 8.48 13.23
CA PRO A 74 -9.61 9.88 12.82
C PRO A 74 -8.67 10.20 11.63
N LEU A 75 -9.21 10.90 10.64
CA LEU A 75 -8.55 11.19 9.35
C LEU A 75 -7.14 11.78 9.50
N TYR A 76 -6.92 12.63 10.51
CA TYR A 76 -5.63 13.27 10.76
C TYR A 76 -4.51 12.30 11.16
N LEU A 77 -4.84 11.07 11.58
CA LEU A 77 -3.85 10.05 11.95
C LEU A 77 -3.23 9.37 10.74
N TRP A 78 -4.03 9.06 9.71
CA TRP A 78 -3.57 8.22 8.59
C TRP A 78 -3.42 8.97 7.27
N LEU A 79 -4.21 10.03 7.03
CA LEU A 79 -4.18 10.75 5.75
C LEU A 79 -2.81 11.38 5.42
N PRO A 80 -2.07 12.00 6.37
CA PRO A 80 -0.74 12.52 6.08
C PRO A 80 0.23 11.44 5.62
N GLY A 81 0.18 10.26 6.24
CA GLY A 81 0.98 9.10 5.88
C GLY A 81 0.68 8.60 4.48
N LEU A 82 -0.61 8.46 4.15
CA LEU A 82 -1.08 8.08 2.82
C LEU A 82 -0.63 9.07 1.74
N ILE A 83 -0.79 10.37 1.98
CA ILE A 83 -0.34 11.42 1.07
C ILE A 83 1.17 11.31 0.84
N CYS A 84 1.96 11.13 1.90
CA CYS A 84 3.41 11.01 1.78
C CYS A 84 3.82 9.80 0.93
N LEU A 85 3.18 8.65 1.16
CA LEU A 85 3.42 7.42 0.42
C LEU A 85 3.11 7.57 -1.07
N LEU A 86 1.91 8.06 -1.40
CA LEU A 86 1.46 8.28 -2.78
C LEU A 86 2.33 9.33 -3.48
N ALA A 87 2.64 10.44 -2.81
CA ALA A 87 3.48 11.50 -3.37
C ALA A 87 4.91 11.02 -3.67
N ALA A 88 5.50 10.21 -2.79
CA ALA A 88 6.83 9.63 -3.04
C ALA A 88 6.83 8.80 -4.33
N ALA A 89 5.81 7.97 -4.52
CA ALA A 89 5.66 7.13 -5.71
C ALA A 89 5.35 7.95 -6.97
N GLU A 90 4.47 8.95 -6.87
CA GLU A 90 4.13 9.83 -8.00
C GLU A 90 5.34 10.67 -8.44
N LEU A 91 6.17 11.13 -7.50
CA LEU A 91 7.41 11.84 -7.83
C LEU A 91 8.48 10.92 -8.43
N ALA A 92 8.48 9.64 -8.08
CA ALA A 92 9.42 8.65 -8.59
C ALA A 92 9.11 8.20 -10.02
N TRP A 93 7.83 8.00 -10.36
CA TRP A 93 7.41 7.43 -11.66
C TRP A 93 6.28 8.14 -12.39
N GLY A 94 5.71 9.19 -11.81
CA GLY A 94 4.61 9.95 -12.39
C GLY A 94 3.23 9.33 -12.16
N SER A 95 2.21 10.15 -12.44
CA SER A 95 0.79 9.85 -12.20
C SER A 95 0.30 8.56 -12.85
N ARG A 96 0.77 8.25 -14.06
CA ARG A 96 0.29 7.07 -14.82
C ARG A 96 0.73 5.77 -14.16
N ALA A 97 2.02 5.66 -13.80
CA ALA A 97 2.55 4.48 -13.13
C ALA A 97 1.90 4.30 -11.76
N LEU A 98 1.72 5.39 -11.01
CA LEU A 98 1.00 5.38 -9.74
C LEU A 98 -0.43 4.84 -9.91
N ALA A 99 -1.20 5.38 -10.84
CA ALA A 99 -2.59 4.97 -11.06
C ALA A 99 -2.69 3.49 -11.48
N ILE A 100 -1.78 3.03 -12.34
CA ILE A 100 -1.73 1.62 -12.78
C ILE A 100 -1.42 0.71 -11.58
N ALA A 101 -0.39 1.02 -10.79
CA ALA A 101 -0.01 0.20 -9.64
C ALA A 101 -1.11 0.17 -8.58
N ALA A 102 -1.69 1.32 -8.25
CA ALA A 102 -2.80 1.45 -7.31
C ALA A 102 -4.01 0.63 -7.77
N ALA A 103 -4.42 0.76 -9.04
CA ALA A 103 -5.54 0.00 -9.58
C ALA A 103 -5.27 -1.51 -9.63
N LEU A 104 -4.09 -1.92 -10.10
CA LEU A 104 -3.70 -3.32 -10.16
C LEU A 104 -3.67 -3.96 -8.77
N GLY A 105 -3.05 -3.31 -7.79
CA GLY A 105 -2.96 -3.85 -6.45
C GLY A 105 -4.29 -3.83 -5.72
N HIS A 106 -5.10 -2.77 -5.83
CA HIS A 106 -6.41 -2.71 -5.19
C HIS A 106 -7.40 -3.71 -5.81
N ILE A 107 -7.68 -3.59 -7.11
CA ILE A 107 -8.64 -4.45 -7.80
C ILE A 107 -8.14 -5.90 -7.84
N GLY A 108 -6.86 -6.08 -8.16
CA GLY A 108 -6.25 -7.41 -8.25
C GLY A 108 -6.22 -8.14 -6.91
N ALA A 109 -5.83 -7.47 -5.82
CA ALA A 109 -5.87 -8.09 -4.49
C ALA A 109 -7.30 -8.42 -4.08
N SER A 110 -8.26 -7.50 -4.26
CA SER A 110 -9.66 -7.78 -3.93
C SER A 110 -10.22 -8.99 -4.71
N LEU A 111 -9.91 -9.13 -5.99
CA LEU A 111 -10.35 -10.28 -6.78
C LEU A 111 -9.69 -11.59 -6.33
N LEU A 112 -8.39 -11.57 -6.02
CA LEU A 112 -7.66 -12.74 -5.54
C LEU A 112 -8.13 -13.18 -4.15
N VAL A 113 -8.36 -12.22 -3.24
CA VAL A 113 -8.97 -12.47 -1.93
C VAL A 113 -10.37 -13.05 -2.11
N ALA A 114 -11.21 -12.46 -2.96
CA ALA A 114 -12.54 -12.97 -3.22
C ALA A 114 -12.53 -14.40 -3.78
N ALA A 115 -11.62 -14.71 -4.71
CA ALA A 115 -11.46 -16.06 -5.23
C ALA A 115 -11.04 -17.04 -4.12
N GLY A 116 -10.03 -16.67 -3.31
CA GLY A 116 -9.56 -17.48 -2.19
C GLY A 116 -10.65 -17.73 -1.13
N LEU A 117 -11.40 -16.70 -0.73
CA LEU A 117 -12.52 -16.82 0.20
C LEU A 117 -13.65 -17.67 -0.38
N THR A 118 -13.94 -17.55 -1.68
CA THR A 118 -14.95 -18.40 -2.34
C THR A 118 -14.56 -19.87 -2.25
N VAL A 119 -13.29 -20.20 -2.51
CA VAL A 119 -12.75 -21.55 -2.34
C VAL A 119 -12.88 -22.00 -0.89
N ALA A 120 -12.37 -21.21 0.07
CA ALA A 120 -12.37 -21.56 1.48
C ALA A 120 -13.79 -21.79 2.04
N VAL A 121 -14.77 -20.98 1.62
CA VAL A 121 -16.18 -21.15 2.00
C VAL A 121 -16.79 -22.38 1.34
N THR A 122 -16.47 -22.66 0.08
CA THR A 122 -17.00 -23.81 -0.66
C THR A 122 -16.52 -25.14 -0.07
N PHE A 123 -15.24 -25.20 0.33
CA PHE A 123 -14.66 -26.38 0.99
C PHE A 123 -14.91 -26.43 2.50
N GLY A 124 -15.64 -25.46 3.07
CA GLY A 124 -15.99 -25.43 4.49
C GLY A 124 -14.84 -25.12 5.44
N TRP A 125 -13.73 -24.56 4.95
CA TRP A 125 -12.60 -24.12 5.79
C TRP A 125 -12.90 -22.84 6.57
N ILE A 126 -13.77 -21.99 6.03
CA ILE A 126 -14.20 -20.73 6.65
C ILE A 126 -15.73 -20.65 6.66
N ALA A 127 -16.30 -20.06 7.71
CA ALA A 127 -17.74 -19.86 7.83
C ALA A 127 -18.30 -18.96 6.73
N ARG A 128 -19.51 -19.27 6.24
CA ARG A 128 -20.22 -18.46 5.22
C ARG A 128 -20.48 -17.02 5.65
N SER A 129 -20.42 -16.70 6.95
CA SER A 129 -20.58 -15.33 7.45
C SER A 129 -19.54 -14.37 6.86
N VAL A 130 -18.32 -14.86 6.58
CA VAL A 130 -17.22 -14.07 5.99
C VAL A 130 -17.62 -13.39 4.68
N ALA A 131 -18.61 -13.94 3.97
CA ALA A 131 -19.07 -13.38 2.72
C ALA A 131 -19.63 -11.95 2.85
N ARG A 132 -20.03 -11.53 4.06
CA ARG A 132 -20.55 -10.18 4.34
C ARG A 132 -19.57 -9.30 5.11
N ASP A 133 -18.38 -9.82 5.44
CA ASP A 133 -17.41 -9.05 6.20
C ASP A 133 -16.94 -7.84 5.39
N PRO A 134 -16.83 -6.65 5.99
CA PRO A 134 -16.41 -5.46 5.27
C PRO A 134 -14.98 -5.55 4.74
N ASP A 135 -14.85 -5.45 3.43
CA ASP A 135 -13.61 -5.13 2.73
C ASP A 135 -13.75 -3.75 2.06
N VAL A 136 -13.33 -2.69 2.76
CA VAL A 136 -13.28 -1.31 2.27
C VAL A 136 -11.99 -0.64 2.72
N GLY A 137 -11.58 0.40 2.01
CA GLY A 137 -10.52 1.29 2.46
C GLY A 137 -9.42 1.49 1.44
N MET A 138 -8.54 2.41 1.82
CA MET A 138 -7.35 2.77 1.06
C MET A 138 -6.20 1.78 1.21
N SER A 139 -6.32 0.77 2.08
CA SER A 139 -5.18 -0.01 2.54
C SER A 139 -4.55 -0.86 1.43
N TYR A 140 -5.34 -1.47 0.53
CA TYR A 140 -4.78 -2.16 -0.64
C TYR A 140 -4.13 -1.19 -1.63
N VAL A 141 -4.68 0.01 -1.80
CA VAL A 141 -4.03 1.08 -2.59
C VAL A 141 -2.67 1.43 -1.97
N ALA A 142 -2.63 1.66 -0.66
CA ALA A 142 -1.41 1.97 0.07
C ALA A 142 -0.37 0.85 -0.08
N MET A 143 -0.75 -0.41 0.12
CA MET A 143 0.17 -1.55 0.00
C MET A 143 0.68 -1.74 -1.43
N ALA A 144 -0.18 -1.56 -2.44
CA ALA A 144 0.24 -1.57 -3.83
C ALA A 144 1.29 -0.50 -4.13
N VAL A 145 1.11 0.70 -3.57
CA VAL A 145 2.02 1.82 -3.78
C VAL A 145 3.31 1.68 -2.96
N LEU A 146 3.23 1.07 -1.78
CA LEU A 146 4.42 0.69 -1.02
C LEU A 146 5.24 -0.38 -1.75
N GLY A 147 4.54 -1.37 -2.32
CA GLY A 147 5.12 -2.43 -3.12
C GLY A 147 5.80 -1.88 -4.36
N MET A 148 5.14 -0.97 -5.09
CA MET A 148 5.73 -0.40 -6.29
C MET A 148 7.06 0.27 -5.98
N LEU A 149 7.19 1.02 -4.89
CA LEU A 149 8.43 1.75 -4.53
C LEU A 149 9.70 0.88 -4.48
N THR A 150 9.57 -0.44 -4.39
CA THR A 150 10.65 -1.41 -4.57
C THR A 150 11.45 -1.18 -5.85
N GLY A 151 10.79 -0.99 -6.99
CA GLY A 151 11.49 -0.72 -8.26
C GLY A 151 12.29 0.59 -8.25
N ALA A 152 11.87 1.57 -7.45
CA ALA A 152 12.48 2.88 -7.35
C ALA A 152 13.68 2.90 -6.40
N MET A 153 13.82 1.89 -5.52
CA MET A 153 14.96 1.79 -4.63
C MET A 153 16.28 1.66 -5.41
N PRO A 154 17.38 2.29 -4.94
CA PRO A 154 18.70 2.04 -5.49
C PRO A 154 19.03 0.54 -5.47
N ALA A 155 19.74 0.04 -6.50
CA ALA A 155 19.98 -1.39 -6.68
C ALA A 155 20.56 -2.09 -5.43
N ARG A 156 21.45 -1.41 -4.69
CA ARG A 156 22.04 -1.91 -3.44
C ARG A 156 21.06 -2.14 -2.29
N TRP A 157 19.92 -1.44 -2.27
CA TRP A 157 18.91 -1.51 -1.21
C TRP A 157 17.66 -2.26 -1.62
N ARG A 158 17.44 -2.45 -2.94
CA ARG A 158 16.19 -2.97 -3.49
C ARG A 158 15.79 -4.34 -2.92
N ALA A 159 16.75 -5.27 -2.84
CA ALA A 159 16.48 -6.60 -2.30
C ALA A 159 16.12 -6.53 -0.81
N ALA A 160 16.87 -5.77 -0.02
CA ALA A 160 16.62 -5.59 1.41
C ALA A 160 15.25 -4.94 1.67
N TRP A 161 14.88 -3.94 0.87
CA TRP A 161 13.55 -3.31 0.91
C TRP A 161 12.43 -4.30 0.59
N ALA A 162 12.56 -5.07 -0.50
CA ALA A 162 11.55 -6.04 -0.89
C ALA A 162 11.36 -7.11 0.19
N VAL A 163 12.46 -7.68 0.69
CA VAL A 163 12.45 -8.72 1.71
C VAL A 163 11.91 -8.20 3.04
N TRP A 164 12.27 -6.98 3.45
CA TRP A 164 11.68 -6.34 4.63
C TRP A 164 10.15 -6.36 4.55
N TRP A 165 9.57 -5.81 3.48
CA TRP A 165 8.11 -5.68 3.37
C TRP A 165 7.39 -7.02 3.21
N ILE A 166 7.98 -7.96 2.46
CA ILE A 166 7.42 -9.30 2.32
C ILE A 166 7.39 -10.01 3.68
N ILE A 167 8.47 -9.92 4.46
CA ILE A 167 8.52 -10.55 5.79
C ILE A 167 7.54 -9.88 6.75
N VAL A 168 7.47 -8.54 6.78
CA VAL A 168 6.49 -7.83 7.62
C VAL A 168 5.07 -8.31 7.31
N ALA A 169 4.66 -8.30 6.03
CA ALA A 169 3.33 -8.78 5.64
C ALA A 169 3.12 -10.28 5.95
N ALA A 170 4.13 -11.13 5.72
CA ALA A 170 4.04 -12.55 6.01
C ALA A 170 3.94 -12.85 7.52
N VAL A 171 4.63 -12.09 8.38
CA VAL A 171 4.54 -12.22 9.85
C VAL A 171 3.13 -11.90 10.32
N VAL A 172 2.52 -10.83 9.82
CA VAL A 172 1.13 -10.46 10.14
C VAL A 172 0.19 -11.59 9.70
N VAL A 173 0.30 -12.05 8.46
CA VAL A 173 -0.50 -13.18 7.95
C VAL A 173 -0.30 -14.46 8.79
N ALA A 174 0.89 -14.72 9.33
CA ALA A 174 1.15 -15.89 10.14
C ALA A 174 0.62 -15.78 11.59
N GLY A 175 0.38 -14.57 12.09
CA GLY A 175 0.01 -14.30 13.49
C GLY A 175 -1.45 -14.58 13.86
N GLY A 176 -2.29 -14.93 12.88
CA GLY A 176 -3.74 -15.08 13.04
C GLY A 176 -4.47 -14.24 11.99
N PRO A 177 -4.41 -14.64 10.71
CA PRO A 177 -4.73 -13.75 9.61
C PRO A 177 -6.22 -13.41 9.56
N ASP A 178 -6.53 -12.13 9.39
CA ASP A 178 -7.75 -11.74 8.70
C ASP A 178 -7.53 -11.86 7.18
N PHE A 179 -8.61 -12.04 6.41
CA PHE A 179 -8.51 -12.09 4.95
C PHE A 179 -7.94 -10.78 4.37
N THR A 180 -8.10 -9.68 5.10
CA THR A 180 -7.55 -8.36 4.76
C THR A 180 -6.03 -8.34 4.82
N ASP A 181 -5.40 -9.07 5.74
CA ASP A 181 -3.93 -9.21 5.82
C ASP A 181 -3.36 -9.92 4.59
N VAL A 182 -4.07 -10.95 4.12
CA VAL A 182 -3.73 -11.63 2.86
C VAL A 182 -3.90 -10.66 1.69
N GLY A 183 -4.94 -9.85 1.70
CA GLY A 183 -5.15 -8.78 0.73
C GLY A 183 -4.02 -7.74 0.72
N HIS A 184 -3.51 -7.33 1.89
CA HIS A 184 -2.36 -6.44 1.99
C HIS A 184 -1.10 -7.05 1.38
N LEU A 185 -0.80 -8.31 1.68
CA LEU A 185 0.33 -9.03 1.10
C LEU A 185 0.20 -9.13 -0.43
N LEU A 186 -0.98 -9.49 -0.93
CA LEU A 186 -1.23 -9.58 -2.37
C LEU A 186 -1.08 -8.23 -3.06
N ALA A 187 -1.66 -7.17 -2.50
CA ALA A 187 -1.53 -5.81 -3.03
C ALA A 187 -0.07 -5.36 -3.07
N LEU A 188 0.68 -5.61 -1.99
CA LEU A 188 2.12 -5.33 -1.90
C LEU A 188 2.89 -6.04 -3.03
N VAL A 189 2.69 -7.35 -3.18
CA VAL A 189 3.38 -8.15 -4.21
C VAL A 189 3.00 -7.69 -5.62
N LEU A 190 1.71 -7.43 -5.89
CA LEU A 190 1.25 -6.91 -7.18
C LEU A 190 1.89 -5.56 -7.50
N GLY A 191 2.02 -4.67 -6.50
CA GLY A 191 2.75 -3.42 -6.62
C GLY A 191 4.23 -3.63 -7.00
N MET A 192 4.91 -4.54 -6.30
CA MET A 192 6.30 -4.91 -6.60
C MET A 192 6.44 -5.42 -8.03
N MET A 193 5.55 -6.32 -8.47
CA MET A 193 5.54 -6.87 -9.83
C MET A 193 5.29 -5.79 -10.88
N ALA A 194 4.33 -4.89 -10.64
CA ALA A 194 4.03 -3.79 -11.54
C ALA A 194 5.25 -2.86 -11.74
N SER A 195 6.03 -2.65 -10.67
CA SER A 195 7.21 -1.78 -10.72
C SER A 195 8.27 -2.21 -11.74
N VAL A 196 8.35 -3.51 -12.07
CA VAL A 196 9.28 -4.05 -13.07
C VAL A 196 8.97 -3.50 -14.47
N ARG A 197 7.74 -3.06 -14.72
CA ARG A 197 7.29 -2.57 -16.04
C ARG A 197 7.40 -1.06 -16.23
N PHE A 198 7.67 -0.29 -15.19
CA PHE A 198 7.67 1.18 -15.26
C PHE A 198 9.00 1.81 -15.70
N GLY A 199 10.04 1.00 -15.91
CA GLY A 199 11.36 1.49 -16.32
C GLY A 199 12.09 2.22 -15.20
N LYS A 200 12.97 3.16 -15.56
CA LYS A 200 13.87 3.84 -14.61
C LYS A 200 13.12 4.91 -13.82
N ALA A 201 13.09 4.75 -12.49
CA ALA A 201 12.59 5.77 -11.58
C ALA A 201 13.47 7.04 -11.62
N ARG A 202 12.86 8.18 -11.29
CA ARG A 202 13.57 9.44 -11.08
C ARG A 202 14.55 9.33 -9.90
N ALA A 203 15.66 10.06 -9.97
CA ALA A 203 16.62 10.12 -8.88
C ALA A 203 15.98 10.64 -7.59
N TRP A 204 16.31 10.00 -6.47
CA TRP A 204 15.84 10.38 -5.15
C TRP A 204 16.34 11.78 -4.78
N THR A 205 15.44 12.58 -4.23
CA THR A 205 15.72 13.90 -3.66
C THR A 205 15.42 13.87 -2.17
N THR A 206 16.00 14.79 -1.38
CA THR A 206 15.73 14.87 0.07
C THR A 206 14.23 14.91 0.40
N PRO A 207 13.38 15.71 -0.29
CA PRO A 207 11.94 15.68 -0.05
C PRO A 207 11.31 14.30 -0.30
N MET A 208 11.72 13.60 -1.36
CA MET A 208 11.20 12.24 -1.63
C MET A 208 11.61 11.25 -0.53
N VAL A 209 12.80 11.39 0.04
CA VAL A 209 13.25 10.53 1.15
C VAL A 209 12.41 10.80 2.41
N VAL A 210 12.11 12.06 2.72
CA VAL A 210 11.23 12.41 3.86
C VAL A 210 9.82 11.86 3.65
N LEU A 211 9.26 12.05 2.44
CA LEU A 211 7.96 11.49 2.07
C LEU A 211 7.97 9.95 2.18
N LEU A 212 9.03 9.29 1.72
CA LEU A 212 9.19 7.85 1.83
C LEU A 212 9.25 7.42 3.29
N ALA A 213 9.99 8.12 4.15
CA ALA A 213 10.11 7.74 5.57
C ALA A 213 8.74 7.80 6.28
N VAL A 214 7.99 8.89 6.09
CA VAL A 214 6.64 9.04 6.66
C VAL A 214 5.66 8.03 6.05
N GLY A 215 5.69 7.87 4.73
CA GLY A 215 4.83 6.93 4.01
C GLY A 215 5.12 5.46 4.35
N ALA A 216 6.39 5.11 4.56
CA ALA A 216 6.81 3.78 5.01
C ALA A 216 6.38 3.51 6.45
N ALA A 217 6.54 4.48 7.36
CA ALA A 217 6.04 4.36 8.73
C ALA A 217 4.52 4.14 8.74
N PHE A 218 3.79 4.90 7.93
CA PHE A 218 2.36 4.69 7.72
C PHE A 218 2.05 3.29 7.16
N GLY A 219 2.74 2.84 6.12
CA GLY A 219 2.54 1.50 5.56
C GLY A 219 2.83 0.38 6.57
N PHE A 220 3.80 0.58 7.46
CA PHE A 220 4.09 -0.32 8.56
C PHE A 220 2.92 -0.40 9.56
N LEU A 221 2.35 0.75 9.94
CA LEU A 221 1.21 0.82 10.87
C LEU A 221 -0.09 0.28 10.25
N VAL A 222 -0.21 0.27 8.92
CA VAL A 222 -1.33 -0.40 8.23
C VAL A 222 -1.23 -1.91 8.36
N LEU A 223 -0.01 -2.48 8.33
CA LEU A 223 0.22 -3.92 8.45
C LEU A 223 0.23 -4.40 9.91
N ALA A 224 0.95 -3.70 10.78
CA ALA A 224 1.14 -4.08 12.18
C ALA A 224 0.45 -3.08 13.09
N ASN A 225 -0.70 -3.48 13.63
CA ASN A 225 -1.61 -2.60 14.39
C ASN A 225 -1.64 -2.90 15.90
N ASP A 226 -0.89 -3.90 16.37
CA ASP A 226 -0.76 -4.27 17.78
C ASP A 226 0.71 -4.41 18.20
N ALA A 227 0.99 -4.33 19.50
CA ALA A 227 2.36 -4.32 20.00
C ALA A 227 3.17 -5.59 19.65
N VAL A 228 2.50 -6.76 19.62
CA VAL A 228 3.16 -8.04 19.32
C VAL A 228 3.51 -8.08 17.85
N SER A 229 2.56 -7.81 16.95
CA SER A 229 2.83 -7.76 15.51
C SER A 229 3.89 -6.72 15.17
N MET A 230 3.88 -5.54 15.80
CA MET A 230 4.88 -4.50 15.57
C MET A 230 6.30 -4.98 15.94
N VAL A 231 6.48 -5.56 17.13
CA VAL A 231 7.80 -6.05 17.57
C VAL A 231 8.28 -7.21 16.68
N SER A 232 7.40 -8.17 16.40
CA SER A 232 7.73 -9.32 15.54
C SER A 232 8.08 -8.89 14.11
N CYS A 233 7.33 -7.96 13.54
CA CYS A 233 7.59 -7.41 12.20
C CYS A 233 8.93 -6.70 12.12
N VAL A 234 9.27 -5.87 13.12
CA VAL A 234 10.57 -5.20 13.16
C VAL A 234 11.70 -6.21 13.27
N ALA A 235 11.60 -7.19 14.17
CA ALA A 235 12.63 -8.18 14.40
C ALA A 235 12.91 -9.03 13.15
N TRP A 236 11.87 -9.66 12.59
CA TRP A 236 12.00 -10.54 11.43
C TRP A 236 12.29 -9.78 10.14
N GLY A 237 11.65 -8.63 9.95
CA GLY A 237 11.91 -7.76 8.81
C GLY A 237 13.36 -7.28 8.79
N ALA A 238 13.88 -6.83 9.94
CA ALA A 238 15.26 -6.36 10.05
C ALA A 238 16.24 -7.50 9.81
N PHE A 239 15.99 -8.67 10.37
CA PHE A 239 16.80 -9.86 10.15
C PHE A 239 16.91 -10.19 8.65
N GLY A 240 15.78 -10.30 7.94
CA GLY A 240 15.79 -10.60 6.51
C GLY A 240 16.48 -9.52 5.67
N ALA A 241 16.23 -8.24 5.97
CA ALA A 241 16.88 -7.13 5.27
C ALA A 241 18.41 -7.13 5.48
N LEU A 242 18.87 -7.38 6.71
CA LEU A 242 20.29 -7.44 7.05
C LEU A 242 20.99 -8.64 6.38
N VAL A 243 20.33 -9.79 6.31
CA VAL A 243 20.82 -10.96 5.56
C VAL A 243 21.00 -10.60 4.08
N CYS A 244 20.03 -9.95 3.44
CA CYS A 244 20.16 -9.50 2.05
C CYS A 244 21.34 -8.53 1.85
N LEU A 245 21.54 -7.60 2.78
CA LEU A 245 22.65 -6.65 2.72
C LEU A 245 24.01 -7.34 2.92
N GLY A 246 24.08 -8.30 3.84
CA GLY A 246 25.27 -9.11 4.05
C GLY A 246 25.64 -9.92 2.80
N LEU A 247 24.67 -10.63 2.22
CA LEU A 247 24.86 -11.40 0.98
C LEU A 247 25.26 -10.52 -0.20
N ALA A 248 24.69 -9.31 -0.32
CA ALA A 248 25.06 -8.36 -1.36
C ALA A 248 26.53 -7.88 -1.22
N ARG A 249 27.02 -7.70 0.02
CA ARG A 249 28.42 -7.37 0.28
C ARG A 249 29.36 -8.52 -0.06
N LEU A 250 28.98 -9.76 0.25
CA LEU A 250 29.79 -10.96 -0.08
C LEU A 250 29.89 -11.21 -1.59
N ARG A 251 28.89 -10.80 -2.36
CA ARG A 251 28.86 -10.91 -3.83
C ARG A 251 29.53 -9.75 -4.55
N ALA A 252 29.82 -8.65 -3.86
CA ALA A 252 30.65 -7.60 -4.44
C ALA A 252 32.05 -8.20 -4.64
N PRO A 253 32.60 -8.22 -5.87
CA PRO A 253 33.94 -8.73 -6.09
C PRO A 253 34.87 -8.02 -5.12
N ALA A 254 35.69 -8.79 -4.38
CA ALA A 254 36.78 -8.22 -3.62
C ALA A 254 37.50 -7.27 -4.58
N ALA A 255 37.46 -5.97 -4.29
CA ALA A 255 38.23 -4.99 -5.03
C ALA A 255 39.67 -5.47 -4.88
N SER A 256 40.14 -6.16 -5.93
CA SER A 256 41.45 -6.76 -5.97
C SER A 256 42.43 -5.64 -5.65
N GLU A 257 43.21 -5.86 -4.59
CA GLU A 257 44.61 -5.47 -4.57
C GLU A 257 45.16 -5.55 -6.00
N LEU A 258 45.39 -4.39 -6.62
CA LEU A 258 46.05 -4.11 -7.92
C LEU A 258 45.70 -2.63 -8.17
N VAL A 259 46.51 -1.65 -7.75
CA VAL A 259 47.87 -1.42 -8.19
C VAL A 259 48.75 -0.94 -7.02
N ARG A 260 49.66 -1.82 -6.58
CA ARG A 260 51.01 -1.41 -6.18
C ARG A 260 51.85 -1.27 -7.43
#